data_AF-A0ABD2QDZ2-F1
#
_entry.id   AF-A0ABD2QDZ2-F1
#
_cell.length_a   1.000
_cell.length_b   1.000
_cell.length_c   1.000
_cell.angle_alpha   90.00
_cell.angle_beta   90.00
_cell.angle_gamma   90.00
#
_symmetry.space_group_name_H-M   'P 1'
#
loop_
_entity.id
_entity.type
_entity.pdbx_description
1 polymer ?
#
loop_
_entity_poly.entity_id
_entity_poly.type
_entity_poly.pdbx_seq_one_letter_code
_entity_poly.pdbx_strand_id
1 'polypeptide(L)'
;MRKKLEIVFDDKQRTEYLTGFHKRKVKAKEEAKTKKEQQIKNEQKEIKQHYRDITKQKILNSNLPNYLKEDYGVVKVETQKVDGSEVVVESIDLSNSHYTDLVKKDLTPVEEPKLSLKKALKTNPSRHKWAKDRKRRRKQSMMDRQKSSKKRTNSSRTK
;
A
#
# COMPACT_ATOMS: atom_id res chain seq x y z
N MET A 1 -60.11 27.42 2.80
CA MET A 1 -59.48 27.92 4.05
C MET A 1 -58.20 27.13 4.31
N ARG A 2 -57.06 27.77 4.62
CA ARG A 2 -55.81 27.07 4.93
C ARG A 2 -55.80 26.64 6.40
N LYS A 3 -55.53 25.36 6.68
CA LYS A 3 -55.41 24.84 8.05
C LYS A 3 -54.15 25.41 8.71
N LYS A 4 -54.27 25.81 9.99
CA LYS A 4 -53.13 26.28 10.79
C LYS A 4 -52.27 25.07 11.17
N LEU A 5 -50.95 25.24 11.07
CA LEU A 5 -49.96 24.24 11.44
C LEU A 5 -49.50 24.55 12.87
N GLU A 6 -49.81 23.67 13.81
CA GLU A 6 -49.34 23.77 15.19
C GLU A 6 -48.05 22.97 15.34
N ILE A 7 -46.98 23.66 15.75
CA ILE A 7 -45.67 23.07 16.00
C ILE A 7 -45.51 23.00 17.52
N VAL A 8 -45.58 21.79 18.06
CA VAL A 8 -45.32 21.52 19.48
C VAL A 8 -43.91 21.00 19.62
N PHE A 9 -43.10 21.65 20.45
CA PHE A 9 -41.75 21.19 20.76
C PHE A 9 -41.76 20.35 22.02
N ASP A 10 -41.01 19.25 22.00
CA ASP A 10 -40.70 18.50 23.22
C ASP A 10 -39.63 19.25 24.02
N ASP A 11 -39.99 19.69 25.22
CA ASP A 11 -39.11 20.44 26.12
C ASP A 11 -37.83 19.67 26.48
N LYS A 12 -37.88 18.34 26.55
CA LYS A 12 -36.69 17.52 26.84
C LYS A 12 -35.70 17.55 25.67
N GLN A 13 -36.20 17.39 24.44
CA GLN A 13 -35.35 17.51 23.25
C GLN A 13 -34.84 18.94 23.06
N ARG A 14 -35.67 19.94 23.38
CA ARG A 14 -35.27 21.34 23.31
C ARG A 14 -34.14 21.65 24.29
N THR A 15 -34.24 21.20 25.54
CA THR A 15 -33.20 21.40 26.55
C THR A 15 -31.90 20.67 26.21
N GLU A 16 -31.98 19.42 25.73
CA GLU A 16 -30.82 18.68 25.24
C GLU A 16 -30.19 19.37 24.00
N TYR A 17 -31.01 19.90 23.10
CA TYR A 17 -30.51 20.63 21.96
C TYR A 17 -29.81 21.93 22.38
N LEU A 18 -30.40 22.73 23.27
CA LEU A 18 -29.81 24.00 23.69
C LEU A 18 -28.53 23.81 24.53
N THR A 19 -28.50 22.84 25.44
CA THR A 19 -27.36 22.61 26.35
C THR A 19 -26.30 21.65 25.77
N GLY A 20 -26.69 20.78 24.85
CA GLY A 20 -25.85 19.72 24.28
C GLY A 20 -24.87 20.16 23.18
N PHE A 21 -24.61 21.47 23.02
CA PHE A 21 -23.75 21.98 21.94
C PHE A 21 -22.34 21.36 21.97
N HIS A 22 -21.74 21.20 23.15
CA HIS A 22 -20.45 20.54 23.29
C HIS A 22 -20.49 19.08 22.80
N LYS A 23 -21.54 18.33 23.19
CA LYS A 23 -21.74 16.94 22.73
C LYS A 23 -21.84 16.86 21.21
N ARG A 24 -22.64 17.73 20.58
CA ARG A 24 -22.76 17.79 19.12
C ARG A 24 -21.44 18.17 18.44
N LYS A 25 -20.71 19.13 19.00
CA LYS A 25 -19.39 19.54 18.47
C LYS A 25 -18.38 18.40 18.51
N VAL A 26 -18.35 17.64 19.60
CA VAL A 26 -17.49 16.45 19.74
C VAL A 26 -17.92 15.38 18.73
N LYS A 27 -19.21 15.05 18.68
CA LYS A 27 -19.78 14.07 17.73
C LYS A 27 -19.44 14.43 16.28
N ALA A 28 -19.65 15.67 15.87
CA ALA A 28 -19.32 16.14 14.52
C ALA A 28 -17.81 16.01 14.21
N LYS A 29 -16.95 16.28 15.20
CA LYS A 29 -15.50 16.12 15.05
C LYS A 29 -15.12 14.65 14.90
N GLU A 30 -15.75 13.76 15.63
CA GLU A 30 -15.52 12.31 15.55
C GLU A 30 -16.02 11.75 14.22
N GLU A 31 -17.24 12.11 13.79
CA GLU A 31 -17.79 11.74 12.48
C GLU A 31 -16.89 12.21 11.33
N ALA A 32 -16.36 13.44 11.40
CA ALA A 32 -15.43 13.93 10.39
C ALA A 32 -14.12 13.12 10.35
N LYS A 33 -13.60 12.69 11.51
CA LYS A 33 -12.42 11.83 11.58
C LYS A 33 -12.70 10.45 11.01
N THR A 34 -13.79 9.81 11.42
CA THR A 34 -14.13 8.45 10.97
C THR A 34 -14.40 8.42 9.47
N LYS A 35 -15.15 9.39 8.93
CA LYS A 35 -15.36 9.52 7.47
C LYS A 35 -14.05 9.65 6.72
N LYS A 36 -13.13 10.48 7.21
CA LYS A 36 -11.80 10.64 6.60
C LYS A 36 -10.98 9.37 6.64
N GLU A 37 -11.00 8.65 7.75
CA GLU A 37 -10.30 7.37 7.88
C GLU A 37 -10.88 6.29 6.96
N GLN A 38 -12.20 6.24 6.81
CA GLN A 38 -12.88 5.34 5.89
C GLN A 38 -12.50 5.64 4.43
N GLN A 39 -12.50 6.92 4.02
CA GLN A 39 -12.06 7.34 2.68
C GLN A 39 -10.63 6.86 2.40
N ILE A 40 -9.69 7.11 3.32
CA ILE A 40 -8.29 6.67 3.17
C ILE A 40 -8.20 5.14 3.06
N LYS A 41 -8.96 4.39 3.87
CA LYS A 41 -8.98 2.92 3.81
C LYS A 41 -9.51 2.41 2.47
N ASN A 42 -10.55 3.04 1.93
CA ASN A 42 -11.14 2.67 0.64
C ASN A 42 -10.15 2.94 -0.50
N GLU A 43 -9.55 4.14 -0.54
CA GLU A 43 -8.52 4.49 -1.52
C GLU A 43 -7.34 3.49 -1.48
N GLN A 44 -6.87 3.10 -0.29
CA GLN A 44 -5.81 2.11 -0.14
C GLN A 44 -6.22 0.72 -0.65
N LYS A 45 -7.49 0.34 -0.46
CA LYS A 45 -8.02 -0.94 -0.93
C LYS A 45 -8.07 -0.97 -2.45
N GLU A 46 -8.58 0.09 -3.08
CA GLU A 46 -8.64 0.26 -4.52
C GLU A 46 -7.24 0.21 -5.15
N ILE A 47 -6.28 0.95 -4.58
CA ILE A 47 -4.88 0.90 -5.02
C ILE A 47 -4.34 -0.53 -4.93
N LYS A 48 -4.53 -1.23 -3.81
CA LYS A 48 -4.04 -2.61 -3.67
C LYS A 48 -4.69 -3.57 -4.67
N GLN A 49 -5.99 -3.42 -4.94
CA GLN A 49 -6.72 -4.23 -5.91
C GLN A 49 -6.15 -4.00 -7.31
N HIS A 50 -6.01 -2.74 -7.73
CA HIS A 50 -5.43 -2.38 -9.02
C HIS A 50 -4.05 -3.03 -9.26
N TYR A 51 -3.14 -3.00 -8.28
CA TYR A 51 -1.84 -3.65 -8.45
C TYR A 51 -1.94 -5.17 -8.47
N ARG A 52 -2.86 -5.77 -7.71
CA ARG A 52 -3.10 -7.22 -7.78
C ARG A 52 -3.59 -7.64 -9.16
N ASP A 53 -4.49 -6.85 -9.74
CA ASP A 53 -5.07 -7.14 -11.05
C ASP A 53 -4.01 -7.01 -12.14
N ILE A 54 -3.17 -5.97 -12.11
CA ILE A 54 -2.02 -5.85 -13.00
C ILE A 54 -1.08 -7.05 -12.86
N THR A 55 -0.73 -7.46 -11.63
CA THR A 55 0.15 -8.61 -11.43
C THR A 55 -0.48 -9.90 -11.96
N LYS A 56 -1.78 -10.11 -11.78
CA LYS A 56 -2.49 -11.27 -12.35
C LYS A 56 -2.42 -11.26 -13.88
N GLN A 57 -2.68 -10.11 -14.51
CA GLN A 57 -2.59 -9.98 -15.97
C GLN A 57 -1.16 -10.26 -16.45
N LYS A 58 -0.14 -9.76 -15.75
CA LYS A 58 1.26 -10.07 -16.05
C LYS A 58 1.57 -11.57 -15.95
N ILE A 59 1.03 -12.27 -14.94
CA ILE A 59 1.21 -13.72 -14.78
C ILE A 59 0.48 -14.49 -15.90
N LEU A 60 -0.76 -14.11 -16.23
CA LEU A 60 -1.52 -14.76 -17.30
C LEU A 60 -0.87 -14.57 -18.68
N ASN A 61 -0.34 -13.38 -18.94
CA ASN A 61 0.38 -13.08 -20.18
C ASN A 61 1.80 -13.65 -20.18
N SER A 62 2.34 -14.06 -19.02
CA SER A 62 3.64 -14.70 -18.98
C SER A 62 3.52 -16.14 -19.42
N ASN A 63 4.18 -16.48 -20.52
CA ASN A 63 4.38 -17.86 -20.94
C ASN A 63 5.44 -18.47 -20.00
N LEU A 64 5.00 -18.88 -18.80
CA LEU A 64 5.81 -19.61 -17.83
C LEU A 64 5.91 -21.06 -18.32
N PRO A 65 7.12 -21.62 -18.46
CA PRO A 65 7.26 -23.02 -18.79
C PRO A 65 6.59 -23.85 -17.70
N ASN A 66 5.69 -24.75 -18.13
CA ASN A 66 4.96 -25.61 -17.21
C ASN A 66 5.87 -26.75 -16.76
N TYR A 67 6.62 -26.54 -15.67
CA TYR A 67 7.59 -27.51 -15.14
C TYR A 67 7.01 -28.88 -14.75
N LEU A 68 5.69 -29.01 -14.67
CA LEU A 68 5.01 -30.28 -14.35
C LEU A 68 4.60 -31.08 -15.59
N LYS A 69 4.66 -30.47 -16.78
CA LYS A 69 4.50 -31.22 -18.02
C LYS A 69 5.89 -31.62 -18.47
N GLU A 70 6.15 -32.93 -18.49
CA GLU A 70 7.30 -33.59 -19.14
C GLU A 70 7.25 -33.41 -20.68
N ASP A 71 6.82 -32.24 -21.17
CA ASP A 71 6.66 -31.91 -22.58
C ASP A 71 7.83 -31.03 -23.07
N TYR A 72 8.97 -31.09 -22.37
CA TYR A 72 10.21 -30.60 -22.95
C TYR A 72 10.62 -31.64 -23.99
N GLY A 73 10.18 -31.47 -25.24
CA GLY A 73 10.65 -32.21 -26.42
C GLY A 73 12.14 -32.00 -26.73
N VAL A 74 12.92 -31.81 -25.67
CA VAL A 74 14.36 -31.61 -25.57
C VAL A 74 15.05 -32.97 -25.57
N VAL A 75 14.45 -34.04 -25.02
CA VAL A 75 15.03 -35.39 -25.08
C VAL A 75 14.28 -36.22 -26.11
N LYS A 76 14.96 -36.59 -27.20
CA LYS A 76 14.47 -37.53 -28.21
C LYS A 76 15.13 -38.88 -27.97
N VAL A 77 14.31 -39.91 -27.73
CA VAL A 77 14.77 -41.29 -27.54
C VAL A 77 14.55 -42.06 -28.83
N GLU A 78 15.64 -42.54 -29.42
CA GLU A 78 15.59 -43.35 -30.64
C GLU A 78 16.31 -44.69 -30.42
N THR A 79 15.76 -45.75 -30.99
CA THR A 79 16.35 -47.10 -30.93
C THR A 79 17.08 -47.38 -32.23
N GLN A 80 18.40 -47.60 -32.16
CA GLN A 80 19.21 -47.92 -33.33
C GLN A 80 19.78 -49.34 -33.20
N LYS A 81 19.77 -50.07 -34.32
CA LYS A 81 20.42 -51.38 -34.42
C LYS A 81 21.80 -51.20 -35.01
N VAL A 82 22.82 -51.38 -34.18
CA VAL A 82 24.22 -51.39 -34.60
C VAL A 82 24.74 -52.80 -34.34
N ASP A 83 25.19 -53.46 -35.41
CA ASP A 83 25.83 -54.79 -35.36
C ASP A 83 25.08 -55.85 -34.53
N GLY A 84 23.76 -55.92 -34.70
CA GLY A 84 22.91 -56.93 -34.06
C GLY A 84 22.53 -56.65 -32.59
N SER A 85 23.03 -55.56 -32.01
CA SER A 85 22.65 -55.10 -30.68
C SER A 85 21.67 -53.91 -30.78
N GLU A 86 20.57 -53.97 -30.04
CA GLU A 86 19.67 -52.83 -29.88
C GLU A 86 20.23 -51.88 -28.81
N VAL A 87 20.53 -50.65 -29.20
CA VAL A 87 21.00 -49.60 -28.29
C VAL A 87 19.98 -48.46 -28.30
N VAL A 88 19.62 -47.99 -27.10
CA VAL A 88 18.78 -46.82 -26.89
C VAL A 88 19.67 -45.59 -26.85
N VAL A 89 19.46 -44.67 -27.78
CA VAL A 89 20.20 -43.41 -27.85
C VAL A 89 19.28 -42.27 -27.45
N GLU A 90 19.66 -41.56 -26.39
CA GLU A 90 18.98 -40.34 -25.95
C GLU A 90 19.74 -39.13 -26.49
N SER A 91 19.08 -38.32 -27.30
CA SER A 91 19.66 -37.10 -27.89
C SER A 91 18.96 -35.85 -27.36
N ILE A 92 19.75 -34.82 -27.10
CA ILE A 92 19.29 -33.55 -26.52
C ILE A 92 19.21 -32.49 -27.63
N ASP A 93 17.99 -32.05 -27.95
CA ASP A 93 17.73 -30.97 -28.90
C ASP A 93 17.82 -29.61 -28.20
N LEU A 94 19.02 -29.03 -28.23
CA LEU A 94 19.32 -27.73 -27.61
C LEU A 94 18.55 -26.56 -28.26
N SER A 95 18.06 -26.73 -29.50
CA SER A 95 17.33 -25.67 -30.22
C SER A 95 15.92 -25.43 -29.68
N ASN A 96 15.29 -26.46 -29.13
CA ASN A 96 14.01 -26.39 -28.43
C ASN A 96 14.17 -26.15 -26.92
N SER A 97 15.40 -25.95 -26.44
CA SER A 97 15.64 -25.74 -25.02
C SER A 97 15.21 -24.33 -24.60
N HIS A 98 14.57 -24.28 -23.42
CA HIS A 98 14.11 -23.03 -22.81
C HIS A 98 15.25 -22.02 -22.51
N TYR A 99 16.51 -22.46 -22.60
CA TYR A 99 17.68 -21.59 -22.45
C TYR A 99 17.90 -20.63 -23.62
N THR A 100 17.39 -20.95 -24.82
CA THR A 100 17.59 -20.12 -26.03
C THR A 100 16.46 -19.10 -26.28
N ASP A 101 15.31 -19.27 -25.61
CA ASP A 101 14.11 -18.43 -25.75
C ASP A 101 14.24 -17.02 -25.17
N LEU A 102 15.34 -16.69 -24.49
CA LEU A 102 15.54 -15.39 -23.85
C LEU A 102 15.66 -14.22 -24.86
N VAL A 103 15.74 -14.51 -26.17
CA VAL A 103 16.07 -13.52 -27.20
C VAL A 103 14.84 -12.96 -27.94
N LYS A 104 13.67 -13.59 -27.86
CA LYS A 104 12.49 -13.21 -28.68
C LYS A 104 11.19 -13.19 -27.88
N LYS A 105 10.99 -12.18 -27.05
CA LYS A 105 9.62 -11.80 -26.66
C LYS A 105 9.45 -10.31 -26.93
N ASP A 106 8.69 -10.02 -27.97
CA ASP A 106 8.11 -8.70 -28.21
C ASP A 106 7.25 -8.34 -27.01
N LEU A 107 7.84 -7.57 -26.10
CA LEU A 107 7.18 -7.04 -24.92
C LEU A 107 6.15 -6.01 -25.38
N THR A 108 4.92 -6.44 -25.63
CA THR A 108 3.80 -5.51 -25.66
C THR A 108 3.84 -4.70 -24.36
N PRO A 109 3.86 -3.35 -24.41
CA PRO A 109 3.94 -2.56 -23.19
C PRO A 109 2.67 -2.76 -22.37
N VAL A 110 2.73 -3.63 -21.36
CA VAL A 110 1.72 -3.64 -20.30
C VAL A 110 1.88 -2.31 -19.60
N GLU A 111 0.88 -1.43 -19.70
CA GLU A 111 0.91 -0.11 -19.07
C GLU A 111 1.27 -0.25 -17.59
N GLU A 112 2.53 0.07 -17.28
CA GLU A 112 3.02 -0.07 -15.92
C GLU A 112 2.42 1.03 -15.06
N PRO A 113 2.05 0.73 -13.81
CA PRO A 113 1.58 1.76 -12.91
C PRO A 113 2.68 2.82 -12.74
N LYS A 114 2.34 4.10 -12.93
CA LYS A 114 3.26 5.25 -12.89
C LYS A 114 4.11 5.37 -11.61
N LEU A 115 3.71 4.69 -10.53
CA LEU A 115 4.37 4.71 -9.22
C LEU A 115 4.44 3.27 -8.68
N SER A 116 5.27 3.05 -7.65
CA SER A 116 5.26 1.77 -6.93
C SER A 116 4.16 1.73 -5.88
N LEU A 117 3.62 0.54 -5.59
CA LEU A 117 2.57 0.32 -4.57
C LEU A 117 2.98 0.92 -3.21
N LYS A 118 4.25 0.76 -2.85
CA LYS A 118 4.82 1.33 -1.62
C LYS A 118 4.77 2.85 -1.62
N LYS A 119 5.03 3.51 -2.75
CA LYS A 119 4.99 4.99 -2.88
C LYS A 119 3.54 5.49 -2.89
N ALA A 120 2.63 4.79 -3.56
CA ALA A 120 1.20 5.08 -3.56
C ALA A 120 0.57 4.98 -2.14
N LEU A 121 1.01 4.01 -1.34
CA LEU A 121 0.51 3.81 0.03
C LEU A 121 1.22 4.67 1.11
N LYS A 122 2.37 5.30 0.79
CA LYS A 122 3.20 6.05 1.78
C LYS A 122 2.71 7.47 2.03
N THR A 123 1.65 7.91 1.37
CA THR A 123 0.97 9.21 1.61
C THR A 123 0.17 9.21 2.91
N ASN A 124 0.73 8.68 4.00
CA ASN A 124 0.12 8.73 5.32
C ASN A 124 0.62 9.99 6.05
N PRO A 125 -0.12 11.12 6.03
CA PRO A 125 0.35 12.38 6.59
C PRO A 125 0.59 12.32 8.11
N SER A 126 0.04 11.31 8.79
CA SER A 126 0.16 11.12 10.24
C SER A 126 1.62 10.89 10.69
N ARG A 127 2.36 9.99 10.03
CA ARG A 127 3.76 9.72 10.39
C ARG A 127 4.65 10.95 10.16
N HIS A 128 4.36 11.74 9.12
CA HIS A 128 5.12 12.96 8.86
C HIS A 128 4.85 14.04 9.91
N LYS A 129 3.60 14.16 10.38
CA LYS A 129 3.24 15.07 11.49
C LYS A 129 3.91 14.66 12.79
N TRP A 130 3.88 13.38 13.17
CA TRP A 130 4.58 12.88 14.36
C TRP A 130 6.09 13.12 14.31
N ALA A 131 6.72 12.87 13.16
CA ALA A 131 8.15 13.13 12.98
C ALA A 131 8.49 14.63 13.09
N LYS A 132 7.65 15.52 12.55
CA LYS A 132 7.82 16.99 12.70
C LYS A 132 7.61 17.44 14.14
N ASP A 133 6.59 16.93 14.81
CA ASP A 133 6.29 17.25 16.21
C ASP A 133 7.41 16.82 17.16
N ARG A 134 7.92 15.58 17.00
CA ARG A 134 9.08 15.08 17.75
C ARG A 134 10.33 15.95 17.57
N LYS A 135 10.58 16.44 16.34
CA LYS A 135 11.69 17.38 16.07
C LYS A 135 11.48 18.72 16.77
N ARG A 136 10.25 19.26 16.78
CA ARG A 136 9.92 20.51 17.49
C ARG A 136 10.13 20.36 19.00
N ARG A 137 9.63 19.28 19.61
CA ARG A 137 9.82 19.01 21.05
C ARG A 137 11.29 18.90 21.45
N ARG A 138 12.14 18.25 20.64
CA ARG A 138 13.60 18.18 20.87
C ARG A 138 14.28 19.55 20.79
N LYS A 139 13.87 20.40 19.84
CA LYS A 139 14.41 21.78 19.76
C LYS A 139 14.02 22.62 20.96
N GLN A 140 12.76 22.52 21.39
CA GLN A 140 12.27 23.21 22.58
C GLN A 140 13.06 22.80 23.83
N SER A 141 13.25 21.50 24.05
CA SER A 141 14.00 21.02 25.22
C SER A 141 15.47 21.46 25.22
N MET A 142 16.10 21.57 24.04
CA MET A 142 17.46 22.11 23.94
C MET A 142 17.52 23.60 24.27
N MET A 143 16.56 24.39 23.78
CA MET A 143 16.44 25.82 24.12
C MET A 143 16.22 26.03 25.62
N ASP A 144 15.36 25.22 26.24
CA ASP A 144 15.08 25.30 27.68
C ASP A 144 16.31 24.94 28.52
N ARG A 145 17.11 23.95 28.07
CA ARG A 145 18.37 23.56 28.71
C ARG A 145 19.45 24.65 28.58
N GLN A 146 19.49 25.39 27.46
CA GLN A 146 20.40 26.53 27.29
C GLN A 146 19.98 27.74 28.12
N LYS A 147 18.68 27.96 28.31
CA LYS A 147 18.17 29.03 29.18
C LYS A 147 18.46 28.74 30.66
N SER A 148 18.29 27.49 31.09
CA SER A 148 18.59 27.09 32.47
C SER A 148 20.09 27.14 32.78
N SER A 149 20.96 26.80 31.83
CA SER A 149 22.42 26.94 32.02
C SER A 149 22.85 28.40 32.15
N LYS A 150 22.34 29.31 31.29
CA LYS A 150 22.62 30.75 31.38
C LYS A 150 22.11 31.38 32.67
N LYS A 151 20.96 30.92 33.19
CA LYS A 151 20.42 31.40 34.46
C LYS A 151 21.33 31.01 35.64
N ARG A 152 21.91 29.81 35.60
CA ARG A 152 22.86 29.33 36.62
C ARG A 152 24.20 30.06 36.59
N THR A 153 24.72 30.40 35.41
CA THR A 153 25.98 31.16 35.28
C THR A 153 25.84 32.62 35.68
N ASN A 154 24.65 33.21 35.52
CA ASN A 154 24.40 34.59 35.95
C ASN A 154 24.20 34.70 37.47
N SER A 155 23.57 33.70 38.11
CA SER A 155 23.42 33.71 39.58
C SER A 155 24.73 33.49 40.34
N SER A 156 25.74 32.88 39.71
CA SER A 156 27.07 32.71 40.29
C SER A 156 27.98 33.93 40.10
N ARG A 157 27.58 34.91 39.27
CA ARG A 157 28.35 36.13 38.99
C ARG A 157 27.91 37.33 39.85
N THR A 158 26.79 37.21 40.56
CA THR A 158 26.22 38.25 41.44
C THR A 158 26.39 37.92 42.93
N LYS A 159 27.39 37.11 43.30
CA LYS A 159 27.80 36.85 44.68
C LYS A 159 29.28 37.16 44.83
#